data_AF-A0A929VNF1-F1
#
_entry.id   AF-A0A929VNF1-F1
#
_cell.length_a   1.000
_cell.length_b   1.000
_cell.length_c   1.000
_cell.angle_alpha   90.00
_cell.angle_beta   90.00
_cell.angle_gamma   90.00
#
_symmetry.space_group_name_H-M   'P 1'
#
loop_
_entity.id
_entity.type
_entity.pdbx_description
1 polymer ?
#
loop_
_entity_poly.entity_id
_entity_poly.type
_entity_poly.pdbx_seq_one_letter_code
_entity_poly.pdbx_strand_id
1 'polypeptide(L)'
;MKFITAEVHSKILNQALFDQISKVKFLDGQFEEIPLVSRYSSVEFLQRYFCDEEVSLYLASIAQRLLLDSEAYFRKIYSSVNEKRLFSCLTFVDFDDEVDDVGFCIPNLFFSTSSTVEYLAFSLCEIENSSKFGTIYAPILEKEEVKVYRTTTAQGGINTDRIYLVF
;
A
#
# COMPACT_ATOMS: atom_id res chain seq x y z
N MET A 1 -2.93 -25.44 16.42
CA MET A 1 -3.16 -24.35 15.45
C MET A 1 -2.51 -23.09 16.02
N LYS A 2 -1.56 -22.45 15.32
CA LYS A 2 -1.03 -21.15 15.75
C LYS A 2 -2.03 -20.08 15.32
N PHE A 3 -2.23 -19.06 16.15
CA PHE A 3 -3.09 -17.94 15.78
C PHE A 3 -2.38 -17.11 14.69
N ILE A 4 -3.11 -16.76 13.64
CA ILE A 4 -2.57 -16.14 12.42
C ILE A 4 -1.71 -14.90 12.69
N THR A 5 -2.08 -14.10 13.69
CA THR A 5 -1.33 -12.90 14.11
C THR A 5 0.12 -13.20 14.49
N ALA A 6 0.40 -14.32 15.15
CA ALA A 6 1.78 -14.69 15.50
C ALA A 6 2.61 -15.01 14.24
N GLU A 7 2.00 -15.65 13.24
CA GLU A 7 2.66 -15.92 11.97
C GLU A 7 2.90 -14.61 11.20
N VAL A 8 1.90 -13.71 11.15
CA VAL A 8 2.00 -12.38 10.55
C VAL A 8 3.15 -11.57 11.15
N HIS A 9 3.28 -11.49 12.47
CA HIS A 9 4.41 -10.80 13.10
C HIS A 9 5.76 -11.44 12.78
N SER A 10 5.81 -12.77 12.68
CA SER A 10 7.07 -13.46 12.37
C SER A 10 7.49 -13.34 10.90
N LYS A 11 6.54 -13.27 9.98
CA LYS A 11 6.79 -13.38 8.52
C LYS A 11 6.63 -12.07 7.76
N ILE A 12 5.68 -11.22 8.17
CA ILE A 12 5.30 -9.98 7.48
C ILE A 12 5.80 -8.78 8.28
N LEU A 13 5.26 -8.59 9.49
CA LEU A 13 5.57 -7.45 10.36
C LEU A 13 6.84 -7.71 11.19
N ASN A 14 7.95 -7.87 10.49
CA ASN A 14 9.24 -8.24 11.05
C ASN A 14 10.22 -7.05 11.11
N GLN A 15 11.35 -7.23 11.81
CA GLN A 15 12.35 -6.17 11.99
C GLN A 15 12.93 -5.64 10.67
N ALA A 16 13.08 -6.47 9.64
CA ALA A 16 13.64 -6.03 8.37
C ALA A 16 12.71 -5.05 7.64
N LEU A 17 11.39 -5.23 7.75
CA LEU A 17 10.41 -4.26 7.25
C LEU A 17 10.49 -2.96 8.07
N PHE A 18 10.53 -3.06 9.39
CA PHE A 18 10.61 -1.89 10.26
C PHE A 18 11.90 -1.08 10.05
N ASP A 19 13.03 -1.74 9.83
CA ASP A 19 14.30 -1.09 9.53
C ASP A 19 14.25 -0.32 8.21
N GLN A 20 13.55 -0.83 7.20
CA GLN A 20 13.34 -0.12 5.93
C GLN A 20 12.47 1.13 6.14
N ILE A 21 11.34 0.98 6.83
CA ILE A 21 10.45 2.10 7.14
C ILE A 21 11.21 3.17 7.94
N SER A 22 11.97 2.80 8.97
CA SER A 22 12.70 3.76 9.81
C SER A 22 13.73 4.63 9.06
N LYS A 23 14.15 4.20 7.86
CA LYS A 23 15.14 4.87 7.02
C LYS A 23 14.54 5.75 5.92
N VAL A 24 13.21 5.75 5.77
CA VAL A 24 12.50 6.59 4.80
C VAL A 24 12.91 8.04 4.97
N LYS A 25 13.18 8.71 3.84
CA LYS A 25 13.51 10.14 3.80
C LYS A 25 12.47 10.88 2.99
N PHE A 26 11.98 11.96 3.55
CA PHE A 26 11.03 12.85 2.88
C PHE A 26 11.79 13.99 2.19
N LEU A 27 11.91 13.90 0.87
CA LEU A 27 12.59 14.89 0.02
C LEU A 27 11.66 15.29 -1.13
N ASP A 28 11.56 16.59 -1.40
CA ASP A 28 10.74 17.11 -2.50
C ASP A 28 11.23 16.57 -3.85
N GLY A 29 10.30 16.09 -4.68
CA GLY A 29 10.56 15.45 -5.97
C GLY A 29 10.93 13.96 -5.87
N GLN A 30 10.86 13.36 -4.69
CA GLN A 30 11.19 11.95 -4.46
C GLN A 30 10.10 11.23 -3.66
N PHE A 31 9.98 9.93 -3.88
CA PHE A 31 9.16 9.04 -3.08
C PHE A 31 9.93 7.78 -2.74
N GLU A 32 9.53 7.15 -1.63
CA GLU A 32 9.96 5.82 -1.22
C GLU A 32 8.74 4.90 -1.25
N GLU A 33 8.87 3.73 -1.88
CA GLU A 33 7.80 2.73 -2.00
C GLU A 33 8.34 1.41 -1.46
N ILE A 34 7.77 0.94 -0.33
CA ILE A 34 8.24 -0.24 0.40
C ILE A 34 7.17 -1.33 0.31
N PRO A 35 7.42 -2.47 -0.33
CA PRO A 35 6.46 -3.57 -0.38
C PRO A 35 6.24 -4.15 1.02
N LEU A 36 4.99 -4.47 1.37
CA LEU A 36 4.67 -5.08 2.66
C LEU A 36 5.47 -6.39 2.88
N VAL A 37 5.67 -7.17 1.81
CA VAL A 37 6.60 -8.29 1.77
C VAL A 37 7.35 -8.32 0.45
N SER A 38 8.61 -8.72 0.46
CA SER A 38 9.44 -8.76 -0.75
C SER A 38 9.24 -10.01 -1.63
N ARG A 39 8.48 -11.01 -1.16
CA ARG A 39 8.30 -12.31 -1.85
C ARG A 39 6.93 -12.90 -1.55
N TYR A 40 6.23 -13.37 -2.58
CA TYR A 40 4.93 -14.06 -2.45
C TYR A 40 4.97 -15.26 -1.50
N SER A 41 6.07 -16.03 -1.49
CA SER A 41 6.24 -17.15 -0.56
C SER A 41 6.24 -16.78 0.93
N SER A 42 6.41 -15.49 1.25
CA SER A 42 6.29 -14.98 2.62
C SER A 42 4.85 -14.97 3.12
N VAL A 43 3.87 -14.97 2.19
CA VAL A 43 2.44 -14.83 2.47
C VAL A 43 1.60 -16.03 2.02
N GLU A 44 2.18 -17.01 1.30
CA GLU A 44 1.52 -18.28 0.95
C GLU A 44 0.85 -18.99 2.14
N PHE A 45 1.38 -18.81 3.37
CA PHE A 45 0.77 -19.39 4.57
C PHE A 45 -0.65 -18.87 4.84
N LEU A 46 -1.00 -17.67 4.35
CA LEU A 46 -2.32 -17.06 4.49
C LEU A 46 -3.39 -17.82 3.71
N GLN A 47 -3.04 -18.51 2.63
CA GLN A 47 -3.97 -19.35 1.84
C GLN A 47 -4.51 -20.55 2.64
N ARG A 48 -3.96 -20.83 3.82
CA ARG A 48 -4.52 -21.81 4.76
C ARG A 48 -5.72 -21.27 5.55
N TYR A 49 -5.91 -19.95 5.54
CA TYR A 49 -6.89 -19.23 6.35
C TYR A 49 -7.92 -18.49 5.49
N PHE A 50 -7.55 -18.10 4.26
CA PHE A 50 -8.29 -17.19 3.39
C PHE A 50 -8.25 -17.67 1.94
N CYS A 51 -9.26 -17.32 1.14
CA CYS A 51 -9.15 -17.38 -0.32
C CYS A 51 -8.28 -16.23 -0.86
N ASP A 52 -7.90 -16.25 -2.14
CA ASP A 52 -6.89 -15.31 -2.66
C ASP A 52 -7.35 -13.83 -2.62
N GLU A 53 -8.63 -13.56 -2.88
CA GLU A 53 -9.21 -12.22 -2.73
C GLU A 53 -9.17 -11.74 -1.27
N GLU A 54 -9.50 -12.63 -0.32
CA GLU A 54 -9.41 -12.36 1.12
C GLU A 54 -7.96 -12.15 1.57
N VAL A 55 -6.98 -12.83 0.96
CA VAL A 55 -5.55 -12.58 1.20
C VAL A 55 -5.19 -11.15 0.81
N SER A 56 -5.62 -10.68 -0.37
CA SER A 56 -5.37 -9.31 -0.83
C SER A 56 -5.93 -8.27 0.16
N LEU A 57 -7.19 -8.43 0.54
CA LEU A 57 -7.86 -7.55 1.51
C LEU A 57 -7.18 -7.59 2.89
N TYR A 58 -6.76 -8.76 3.34
CA TYR A 58 -6.07 -8.94 4.61
C TYR A 58 -4.70 -8.24 4.62
N LEU A 59 -3.91 -8.40 3.56
CA LEU A 59 -2.63 -7.72 3.40
C LEU A 59 -2.81 -6.19 3.35
N ALA A 60 -3.80 -5.68 2.61
CA ALA A 60 -4.12 -4.26 2.58
C ALA A 60 -4.52 -3.73 3.96
N SER A 61 -5.28 -4.50 4.75
CA SER A 61 -5.65 -4.12 6.12
C SER A 61 -4.45 -4.04 7.06
N ILE A 62 -3.51 -4.99 6.95
CA ILE A 62 -2.24 -4.96 7.69
C ILE A 62 -1.41 -3.74 7.28
N ALA A 63 -1.27 -3.50 5.98
CA ALA A 63 -0.50 -2.38 5.45
C ALA A 63 -1.11 -1.04 5.87
N GLN A 64 -2.43 -0.90 5.84
CA GLN A 64 -3.13 0.30 6.30
C GLN A 64 -2.77 0.60 7.76
N ARG A 65 -2.82 -0.41 8.63
CA ARG A 65 -2.49 -0.22 10.05
C ARG A 65 -1.04 0.20 10.24
N LEU A 66 -0.13 -0.45 9.54
CA LEU A 66 1.30 -0.13 9.59
C LEU A 66 1.59 1.26 9.03
N LEU A 67 0.88 1.69 7.98
CA LEU A 67 0.99 3.02 7.40
C LEU A 67 0.61 4.10 8.42
N LEU A 68 -0.52 3.93 9.10
CA LEU A 68 -0.98 4.86 10.15
C LEU A 68 0.02 4.95 11.31
N ASP A 69 0.55 3.81 11.77
CA ASP A 69 1.56 3.77 12.83
C ASP A 69 2.87 4.47 12.37
N SER A 70 3.26 4.26 11.11
CA SER A 70 4.45 4.89 10.50
C SER A 70 4.27 6.40 10.35
N GLU A 71 3.11 6.85 9.93
CA GLU A 71 2.79 8.27 9.80
C GLU A 71 2.86 8.97 11.16
N ALA A 72 2.29 8.37 12.21
CA ALA A 72 2.38 8.90 13.57
C ALA A 72 3.85 9.02 14.03
N TYR A 73 4.67 8.03 13.72
CA TYR A 73 6.11 8.04 14.00
C TYR A 73 6.84 9.17 13.24
N PHE A 74 6.62 9.30 11.93
CA PHE A 74 7.28 10.32 11.11
C PHE A 74 6.85 11.72 11.46
N ARG A 75 5.56 11.97 11.70
CA ARG A 75 5.07 13.29 12.16
C ARG A 75 5.80 13.74 13.42
N LYS A 76 6.09 12.82 14.35
CA LYS A 76 6.85 13.12 15.57
C LYS A 76 8.32 13.47 15.31
N ILE A 77 8.97 12.81 14.37
CA ILE A 77 10.40 13.02 14.07
C ILE A 77 10.62 14.25 13.19
N TYR A 78 9.69 14.51 12.26
CA TYR A 78 9.74 15.61 11.32
C TYR A 78 8.91 16.82 11.78
N SER A 79 8.52 16.90 13.05
CA SER A 79 7.66 17.97 13.59
C SER A 79 8.24 19.39 13.42
N SER A 80 9.56 19.51 13.20
CA SER A 80 10.22 20.79 12.89
C SER A 80 10.23 21.15 11.38
N VAL A 81 9.94 20.19 10.50
CA VAL A 81 9.94 20.33 9.04
C VAL A 81 8.49 20.29 8.57
N ASN A 82 7.80 21.41 8.72
CA ASN A 82 6.49 21.72 8.10
C ASN A 82 5.61 20.48 7.85
N GLU A 83 5.03 19.92 8.91
CA GLU A 83 4.23 18.67 8.94
C GLU A 83 3.22 18.55 7.79
N LYS A 84 2.72 19.68 7.28
CA LYS A 84 1.81 19.80 6.13
C LYS A 84 2.37 19.30 4.79
N ARG A 85 3.62 18.83 4.75
CA ARG A 85 4.24 18.29 3.54
C ARG A 85 4.29 16.77 3.51
N LEU A 86 4.09 16.07 4.62
CA LEU A 86 4.18 14.60 4.60
C LEU A 86 2.96 14.04 3.86
N PHE A 87 3.22 13.13 2.93
CA PHE A 87 2.19 12.36 2.23
C PHE A 87 2.52 10.88 2.32
N SER A 88 1.52 10.08 2.65
CA SER A 88 1.64 8.64 2.67
C SER A 88 0.33 7.97 2.28
N CYS A 89 0.42 6.87 1.54
CA CYS A 89 -0.74 6.09 1.11
C CYS A 89 -0.33 4.63 0.89
N LEU A 90 -1.30 3.77 0.54
CA LEU A 90 -0.97 2.47 -0.03
C LEU A 90 -0.94 2.56 -1.55
N THR A 91 -0.03 1.82 -2.17
CA THR A 91 0.00 1.67 -3.63
C THR A 91 -0.05 0.21 -4.04
N PHE A 92 -0.75 -0.04 -5.14
CA PHE A 92 -0.86 -1.33 -5.80
C PHE A 92 -0.33 -1.16 -7.22
N VAL A 93 0.69 -1.94 -7.57
CA VAL A 93 1.38 -1.84 -8.86
C VAL A 93 0.94 -3.01 -9.71
N ASP A 94 0.54 -2.73 -10.95
CA ASP A 94 0.08 -3.73 -11.93
C ASP A 94 -0.98 -4.68 -11.33
N PHE A 95 -1.94 -4.11 -10.58
CA PHE A 95 -2.91 -4.86 -9.76
C PHE A 95 -3.67 -5.94 -10.52
N ASP A 96 -4.20 -5.60 -11.71
CA ASP A 96 -5.00 -6.54 -12.50
C ASP A 96 -4.15 -7.76 -12.91
N ASP A 97 -2.90 -7.52 -13.33
CA ASP A 97 -1.94 -8.55 -13.70
C ASP A 97 -1.50 -9.39 -12.49
N GLU A 98 -1.18 -8.76 -11.35
CA GLU A 98 -0.78 -9.49 -10.13
C GLU A 98 -1.89 -10.44 -9.65
N VAL A 99 -3.15 -9.97 -9.63
CA VAL A 99 -4.27 -10.80 -9.19
C VAL A 99 -4.56 -11.91 -10.19
N ASP A 100 -4.44 -11.68 -11.49
CA ASP A 100 -4.66 -12.72 -12.50
C ASP A 100 -3.54 -13.79 -12.51
N ASP A 101 -2.29 -13.41 -12.26
CA ASP A 101 -1.15 -14.32 -12.31
C ASP A 101 -0.90 -15.07 -10.98
N VAL A 102 -1.08 -14.39 -9.85
CA VAL A 102 -0.71 -14.89 -8.51
C VAL A 102 -1.94 -15.18 -7.64
N GLY A 103 -3.10 -14.60 -7.98
CA GLY A 103 -4.35 -14.70 -7.21
C GLY A 103 -4.53 -13.56 -6.21
N PHE A 104 -3.45 -12.91 -5.78
CA PHE A 104 -3.51 -11.81 -4.81
C PHE A 104 -2.46 -10.74 -5.10
N CYS A 105 -2.71 -9.53 -4.61
CA CYS A 105 -1.82 -8.38 -4.79
C CYS A 105 -1.15 -7.99 -3.46
N ILE A 106 0.14 -7.65 -3.50
CA ILE A 106 0.88 -7.18 -2.32
C ILE A 106 0.85 -5.64 -2.31
N PRO A 107 0.25 -5.00 -1.29
CA PRO A 107 0.30 -3.55 -1.17
C PRO A 107 1.71 -3.06 -0.81
N ASN A 108 2.04 -1.87 -1.29
CA ASN A 108 3.23 -1.13 -0.88
C ASN A 108 2.84 0.02 0.06
N LEU A 109 3.72 0.32 1.00
CA LEU A 109 3.69 1.55 1.79
C LEU A 109 4.41 2.64 0.98
N PHE A 110 3.68 3.68 0.61
CA PHE A 110 4.21 4.79 -0.17
C PHE A 110 4.41 6.01 0.73
N PHE A 111 5.59 6.61 0.66
CA PHE A 111 5.97 7.78 1.44
C PHE A 111 6.59 8.85 0.54
N SER A 112 6.07 10.08 0.59
CA SER A 112 6.56 11.19 -0.22
C SER A 112 6.16 12.53 0.40
N THR A 113 6.36 13.62 -0.32
CA THR A 113 5.83 14.93 0.03
C THR A 113 4.60 15.28 -0.79
N SER A 114 3.70 16.10 -0.23
CA SER A 114 2.48 16.54 -0.91
C SER A 114 2.76 17.25 -2.24
N SER A 115 3.84 18.03 -2.31
CA SER A 115 4.34 18.68 -3.53
C SER A 115 4.75 17.67 -4.61
N THR A 116 5.37 16.56 -4.21
CA THR A 116 5.80 15.51 -5.14
C THR A 116 4.60 14.81 -5.78
N VAL A 117 3.49 14.67 -5.05
CA VAL A 117 2.29 13.95 -5.50
C VAL A 117 1.16 14.87 -5.98
N GLU A 118 1.44 16.16 -6.25
CA GLU A 118 0.44 17.11 -6.75
C GLU A 118 -0.26 16.61 -8.03
N TYR A 119 0.44 15.81 -8.84
CA TYR A 119 -0.11 15.20 -10.05
C TYR A 119 -1.33 14.31 -9.78
N LEU A 120 -1.46 13.72 -8.59
CA LEU A 120 -2.60 12.87 -8.25
C LEU A 120 -3.92 13.65 -8.27
N ALA A 121 -3.91 14.96 -8.03
CA ALA A 121 -5.12 15.78 -8.09
C ALA A 121 -5.86 15.68 -9.44
N PHE A 122 -5.13 15.39 -10.52
CA PHE A 122 -5.67 15.22 -11.88
C PHE A 122 -5.95 13.76 -12.25
N SER A 123 -5.69 12.81 -11.35
CA SER A 123 -5.78 11.36 -11.57
C SER A 123 -6.79 10.68 -10.64
N LEU A 124 -7.70 11.47 -10.06
CA LEU A 124 -8.76 10.95 -9.20
C LEU A 124 -9.59 9.94 -10.01
N CYS A 125 -9.74 8.75 -9.46
CA CYS A 125 -10.41 7.64 -10.12
C CYS A 125 -11.66 7.28 -9.33
N GLU A 126 -12.82 7.35 -9.99
CA GLU A 126 -14.03 6.71 -9.48
C GLU A 126 -13.90 5.21 -9.75
N ILE A 127 -13.76 4.43 -8.67
CA ILE A 127 -13.72 2.98 -8.77
C ILE A 127 -15.15 2.48 -8.87
N GLU A 128 -15.49 1.84 -10.00
CA GLU A 128 -16.75 1.13 -10.12
C GLU A 128 -16.80 -0.02 -9.11
N ASN A 129 -17.91 -0.14 -8.39
CA ASN A 129 -18.14 -1.26 -7.47
C ASN A 129 -18.06 -2.64 -8.16
N SER A 130 -18.27 -2.69 -9.47
CA SER A 130 -18.14 -3.88 -10.31
C SER A 130 -16.71 -4.20 -10.75
N SER A 131 -15.75 -3.30 -10.56
CA SER A 131 -14.35 -3.58 -10.89
C SER A 131 -13.76 -4.60 -9.91
N LYS A 132 -12.73 -5.34 -10.36
CA LYS A 132 -12.03 -6.32 -9.51
C LYS A 132 -11.46 -5.66 -8.26
N PHE A 133 -10.79 -4.51 -8.41
CA PHE A 133 -10.28 -3.71 -7.29
C PHE A 133 -11.41 -3.24 -6.37
N GLY A 134 -12.50 -2.72 -6.95
CA GLY A 134 -13.67 -2.26 -6.20
C GLY A 134 -14.33 -3.38 -5.40
N THR A 135 -14.39 -4.59 -5.95
CA THR A 135 -14.98 -5.76 -5.29
C THR A 135 -14.10 -6.25 -4.14
N ILE A 136 -12.80 -6.47 -4.40
CA ILE A 136 -11.86 -7.00 -3.40
C ILE A 136 -11.71 -6.04 -2.22
N TYR A 137 -11.62 -4.73 -2.50
CA TYR A 137 -11.36 -3.72 -1.48
C TYR A 137 -12.60 -2.93 -1.04
N ALA A 138 -13.81 -3.36 -1.42
CA ALA A 138 -15.07 -2.72 -0.98
C ALA A 138 -15.09 -2.42 0.53
N PRO A 139 -14.67 -3.34 1.43
CA PRO A 139 -14.69 -3.06 2.89
C PRO A 139 -13.77 -1.91 3.34
N ILE A 140 -12.74 -1.58 2.55
CA ILE A 140 -11.87 -0.43 2.81
C ILE A 140 -12.43 0.83 2.13
N LEU A 141 -12.93 0.69 0.90
CA LEU A 141 -13.43 1.78 0.07
C LEU A 141 -14.74 2.39 0.58
N GLU A 142 -15.55 1.64 1.31
CA GLU A 142 -16.80 2.13 1.92
C GLU A 142 -16.58 3.18 3.02
N LYS A 143 -15.34 3.41 3.46
CA LYS A 143 -15.01 4.45 4.44
C LYS A 143 -14.99 5.83 3.74
N GLU A 144 -15.81 6.76 4.21
CA GLU A 144 -16.05 8.08 3.58
C GLU A 144 -14.79 8.92 3.30
N GLU A 145 -13.68 8.65 3.96
CA GLU A 145 -12.44 9.45 3.85
C GLU A 145 -11.46 8.91 2.80
N VAL A 146 -11.73 7.73 2.22
CA VAL A 146 -10.80 7.06 1.31
C VAL A 146 -10.91 7.62 -0.11
N LYS A 147 -9.76 8.00 -0.70
CA LYS A 147 -9.66 8.43 -2.09
C LYS A 147 -8.80 7.47 -2.89
N VAL A 148 -9.24 7.17 -4.10
CA VAL A 148 -8.52 6.31 -5.03
C VAL A 148 -8.04 7.12 -6.22
N TYR A 149 -6.76 6.96 -6.56
CA TYR A 149 -6.16 7.55 -7.74
C TYR A 149 -5.56 6.43 -8.59
N ARG A 150 -5.62 6.56 -9.91
CA ARG A 150 -5.00 5.59 -10.83
C ARG A 150 -4.14 6.32 -11.85
N THR A 151 -2.89 5.89 -12.00
CA THR A 151 -1.97 6.46 -12.97
C THR A 151 -1.30 5.37 -13.77
N THR A 152 -1.08 5.61 -15.06
CA THR A 152 -0.27 4.74 -15.91
C THR A 152 0.98 5.52 -16.34
N THR A 153 2.15 4.96 -16.05
CA THR A 153 3.44 5.54 -16.44
C THR A 153 4.15 4.67 -17.45
N ALA A 154 4.55 5.25 -18.57
CA ALA A 154 5.34 4.56 -19.59
C ALA A 154 6.84 4.80 -19.35
N GLN A 155 7.61 3.74 -19.08
CA GLN A 155 9.07 3.79 -18.99
C GLN A 155 9.68 2.67 -19.83
N GLY A 156 10.61 3.02 -20.73
CA GLY A 156 11.30 2.02 -21.55
C GLY A 156 10.39 1.18 -22.46
N GLY A 157 9.18 1.66 -22.78
CA GLY A 157 8.19 0.92 -23.56
C GLY A 157 7.29 -0.02 -22.74
N ILE A 158 7.47 -0.08 -21.42
CA ILE A 158 6.59 -0.79 -20.50
C ILE A 158 5.67 0.22 -19.83
N ASN A 159 4.38 -0.08 -19.82
CA ASN A 159 3.39 0.68 -19.06
C ASN A 159 3.26 0.02 -17.69
N THR A 160 3.43 0.82 -16.63
CA THR A 160 3.15 0.39 -15.26
C THR A 160 1.89 1.10 -14.80
N ASP A 161 0.90 0.31 -14.39
CA ASP A 161 -0.31 0.80 -13.76
C ASP A 161 -0.11 0.90 -12.26
N ARG A 162 -0.56 2.00 -11.66
CA ARG A 162 -0.47 2.18 -10.20
C ARG A 162 -1.77 2.77 -9.68
N ILE A 163 -2.33 2.08 -8.69
CA ILE A 163 -3.46 2.54 -7.91
C ILE A 163 -2.94 3.06 -6.56
N TYR A 164 -3.34 4.27 -6.19
CA TYR A 164 -3.04 4.88 -4.90
C TYR A 164 -4.31 4.91 -4.07
N LEU A 165 -4.23 4.36 -2.86
CA LEU A 165 -5.31 4.31 -1.89
C LEU A 165 -4.93 5.22 -0.71
N VAL A 166 -5.53 6.42 -0.70
CA VAL A 166 -5.24 7.50 0.24
C VAL A 166 -6.30 7.50 1.33
N PHE A 167 -5.87 7.55 2.60
CA PHE A 167 -6.73 7.54 3.80
C PHE A 167 -6.80 8.92 4.44
#